data_AF-A0A497FUP7-F1
#
_entry.id   AF-A0A497FUP7-F1
#
_cell.length_a   1.000
_cell.length_b   1.000
_cell.length_c   1.000
_cell.angle_alpha   90.00
_cell.angle_beta   90.00
_cell.angle_gamma   90.00
#
_symmetry.space_group_name_H-M   'P 1'
#
loop_
_entity.id
_entity.type
_entity.pdbx_description
1 polymer ?
#
loop_
_entity_poly.entity_id
_entity_poly.type
_entity_poly.pdbx_seq_one_letter_code
_entity_poly.pdbx_strand_id
1 'polypeptide(L)'
;MGRRRKRRKIIRRPKKRIPKIFICPNCGEKSVSVRLDKENMKVTVRCGVCGLTGTFDLTPIYQPVDYYGKFVDKFHTGEIIPAKSEEYEGPGIFETADRE
;
A
#
# COMPACT_ATOMS: atom_id res chain seq x y z
N MET A 1 56.11 -24.08 -6.08
CA MET A 1 54.86 -24.86 -6.20
C MET A 1 53.70 -24.05 -5.62
N GLY A 2 52.65 -23.85 -6.43
CA GLY A 2 51.68 -22.75 -6.30
C GLY A 2 50.78 -22.79 -5.06
N ARG A 3 50.71 -21.66 -4.36
CA ARG A 3 49.68 -21.38 -3.34
C ARG A 3 48.31 -21.27 -4.02
N ARG A 4 47.48 -22.30 -3.86
CA ARG A 4 46.08 -22.31 -4.31
C ARG A 4 45.33 -21.15 -3.63
N ARG A 5 45.04 -20.07 -4.38
CA ARG A 5 44.24 -18.94 -3.91
C ARG A 5 42.85 -19.46 -3.50
N LYS A 6 42.55 -19.48 -2.20
CA LYS A 6 41.18 -19.72 -1.69
C LYS A 6 40.25 -18.68 -2.31
N ARG A 7 39.35 -19.11 -3.19
CA ARG A 7 38.34 -18.24 -3.82
C ARG A 7 37.45 -17.67 -2.72
N ARG A 8 37.40 -16.34 -2.56
CA ARG A 8 36.48 -15.68 -1.62
C ARG A 8 35.05 -16.09 -1.95
N LYS A 9 34.27 -16.48 -0.94
CA LYS A 9 32.84 -16.76 -1.08
C LYS A 9 32.16 -15.42 -1.38
N ILE A 10 31.64 -15.26 -2.60
CA ILE A 10 30.90 -14.06 -2.98
C ILE A 10 29.57 -14.10 -2.23
N ILE A 11 29.45 -13.29 -1.18
CA ILE A 11 28.18 -13.10 -0.47
C ILE A 11 27.28 -12.27 -1.40
N ARG A 12 26.29 -12.93 -2.01
CA ARG A 12 25.29 -12.25 -2.84
C ARG A 12 24.35 -11.49 -1.91
N ARG A 13 24.21 -10.18 -2.13
CA ARG A 13 23.25 -9.36 -1.39
C ARG A 13 21.82 -9.84 -1.71
N PRO A 14 20.94 -9.99 -0.70
CA PRO A 14 19.55 -10.37 -0.95
C PRO A 14 18.88 -9.30 -1.82
N LYS A 15 18.00 -9.74 -2.73
CA LYS A 15 17.24 -8.81 -3.59
C LYS A 15 16.27 -8.03 -2.71
N LYS A 16 16.32 -6.69 -2.79
CA LYS A 16 15.32 -5.83 -2.14
C LYS A 16 13.94 -6.18 -2.70
N ARG A 17 12.98 -6.46 -1.81
CA ARG A 17 11.58 -6.75 -2.16
C ARG A 17 10.73 -5.56 -1.73
N ILE A 18 9.71 -5.26 -2.53
CA ILE A 18 8.69 -4.29 -2.15
C ILE A 18 7.96 -4.84 -0.91
N PRO A 19 7.75 -4.03 0.14
CA PRO A 19 6.99 -4.47 1.30
C PRO A 19 5.56 -4.87 0.90
N LYS A 20 5.08 -5.96 1.48
CA LYS A 20 3.71 -6.46 1.25
C LYS A 20 2.68 -5.90 2.23
N ILE A 21 3.16 -5.18 3.24
CA ILE A 21 2.38 -4.69 4.37
C ILE A 21 2.43 -3.17 4.31
N PHE A 22 1.25 -2.55 4.28
CA PHE A 22 1.10 -1.10 4.23
C PHE A 22 0.55 -0.56 5.55
N ILE A 23 0.73 0.74 5.74
CA ILE A 23 0.22 1.51 6.88
C ILE A 23 -1.28 1.75 6.66
N CYS A 24 -2.09 1.74 7.69
CA CYS A 24 -3.51 2.10 7.56
C CYS A 24 -3.71 3.61 7.79
N PRO A 25 -4.53 4.31 6.97
CA PRO A 25 -4.81 5.74 7.18
C PRO A 25 -5.59 6.01 8.47
N ASN A 26 -6.50 5.10 8.87
CA ASN A 26 -7.33 5.26 10.06
C ASN A 26 -6.59 4.93 11.38
N CYS A 27 -5.86 3.81 11.46
CA CYS A 27 -5.26 3.35 12.72
C CYS A 27 -3.74 3.54 12.83
N GLY A 28 -3.06 4.02 11.78
CA GLY A 28 -1.60 4.22 11.78
C GLY A 28 -0.76 2.94 11.82
N GLU A 29 -1.37 1.78 12.00
CA GLU A 29 -0.69 0.49 12.14
C GLU A 29 -0.32 -0.13 10.77
N LYS A 30 0.79 -0.88 10.71
CA LYS A 30 1.25 -1.61 9.52
C LYS A 30 0.48 -2.95 9.38
N SER A 31 -0.81 -2.88 9.07
CA SER A 31 -1.69 -4.05 9.04
C SER A 31 -2.58 -4.15 7.79
N VAL A 32 -2.32 -3.32 6.77
CA VAL A 32 -3.08 -3.39 5.52
C VAL A 32 -2.50 -4.46 4.61
N SER A 33 -3.35 -5.41 4.24
CA SER A 33 -3.03 -6.53 3.35
C SER A 33 -3.85 -6.45 2.06
N VAL A 34 -3.18 -6.64 0.92
CA VAL A 34 -3.79 -6.62 -0.41
C VAL A 34 -3.82 -8.05 -0.94
N ARG A 35 -5.01 -8.58 -1.21
CA ARG A 35 -5.23 -9.89 -1.83
C ARG A 35 -5.70 -9.70 -3.26
N LEU A 36 -5.00 -10.36 -4.19
CA LEU A 36 -5.28 -10.33 -5.62
C LEU A 36 -5.94 -11.65 -6.01
N ASP A 37 -7.24 -11.63 -6.26
CA ASP A 37 -8.01 -12.79 -6.71
C ASP A 37 -8.10 -12.74 -8.24
N LYS A 38 -7.17 -13.43 -8.90
CA LYS A 38 -7.09 -13.45 -10.38
C LYS A 38 -8.30 -14.11 -11.05
N GLU A 39 -8.92 -15.06 -10.36
CA GLU A 39 -10.07 -15.83 -10.87
C GLU A 39 -11.31 -14.94 -11.04
N ASN A 40 -11.56 -14.08 -10.06
CA ASN A 40 -12.71 -13.17 -10.05
C ASN A 40 -12.39 -11.78 -10.60
N MET A 41 -11.14 -11.56 -11.06
CA MET A 41 -10.60 -10.25 -11.43
C MET A 41 -10.87 -9.19 -10.36
N LYS A 42 -10.76 -9.57 -9.08
CA LYS A 42 -11.03 -8.69 -7.93
C LYS A 42 -9.81 -8.57 -7.03
N VAL A 43 -9.68 -7.40 -6.43
CA VAL A 43 -8.65 -7.09 -5.44
C VAL A 43 -9.32 -6.69 -4.16
N THR A 44 -8.98 -7.39 -3.08
CA THR A 44 -9.50 -7.10 -1.76
C THR A 44 -8.39 -6.53 -0.88
N VAL A 45 -8.55 -5.28 -0.47
CA VAL A 45 -7.69 -4.61 0.50
C VAL A 45 -8.37 -4.73 1.87
N ARG A 46 -7.65 -5.26 2.86
CA ARG A 46 -8.18 -5.41 4.23
C ARG A 46 -7.16 -4.96 5.25
N CYS A 47 -7.60 -4.13 6.20
CA CYS A 47 -6.85 -3.81 7.39
C CYS A 47 -7.19 -4.80 8.52
N GLY A 48 -6.17 -5.40 9.13
CA GLY A 48 -6.35 -6.36 10.23
C GLY A 48 -6.72 -5.74 11.58
N VAL A 49 -6.56 -4.43 11.77
CA VAL A 49 -6.74 -3.74 13.07
C VAL A 49 -8.07 -3.00 13.14
N CYS A 50 -8.36 -2.13 12.17
CA CYS A 50 -9.61 -1.35 12.15
C CYS A 50 -10.74 -2.03 11.36
N GLY A 51 -10.48 -3.16 10.71
CA GLY A 51 -11.48 -3.90 9.93
C GLY A 51 -11.91 -3.22 8.62
N LEU A 52 -11.22 -2.15 8.20
CA LEU A 52 -11.50 -1.50 6.91
C LEU A 52 -11.30 -2.49 5.77
N THR A 53 -12.30 -2.58 4.90
CA THR A 53 -12.26 -3.43 3.71
C THR A 53 -12.65 -2.64 2.47
N GLY A 54 -11.90 -2.83 1.39
CA GLY A 54 -12.17 -2.23 0.09
C GLY A 54 -11.99 -3.26 -1.01
N THR A 55 -12.99 -3.40 -1.87
CA THR A 55 -12.94 -4.25 -3.06
C THR A 55 -12.78 -3.39 -4.31
N PHE A 56 -11.84 -3.78 -5.17
CA PHE A 56 -11.50 -3.09 -6.41
C PHE A 56 -11.41 -4.08 -7.56
N ASP A 57 -11.58 -3.58 -8.79
CA ASP A 57 -11.38 -4.39 -9.98
C ASP A 57 -9.89 -4.56 -10.27
N LEU A 58 -9.50 -5.79 -10.63
CA LEU A 58 -8.13 -6.13 -10.93
C LEU A 58 -7.79 -5.67 -12.34
N THR A 59 -6.95 -4.65 -12.45
CA THR A 59 -6.24 -4.36 -13.69
C THR A 59 -4.84 -5.00 -13.64
N PRO A 60 -4.37 -5.58 -14.76
CA PRO A 60 -3.11 -6.31 -14.81
C PRO A 60 -1.86 -5.41 -14.71
N ILE A 61 -2.02 -4.11 -14.94
CA ILE A 61 -0.92 -3.13 -14.91
C ILE A 61 -0.62 -2.71 -13.46
N TYR A 62 -1.64 -2.68 -12.60
CA TYR A 62 -1.48 -2.20 -11.23
C TYR A 62 -0.74 -3.17 -10.32
N GLN A 63 0.15 -2.60 -9.53
CA GLN A 63 0.82 -3.24 -8.42
C GLN A 63 -0.02 -3.12 -7.14
N PRO A 64 0.27 -3.92 -6.10
CA PRO A 64 -0.40 -3.81 -4.79
C PRO A 64 -0.37 -2.40 -4.20
N VAL A 65 0.67 -1.61 -4.52
CA VAL A 65 0.83 -0.22 -4.08
C VAL A 65 -0.24 0.69 -4.69
N ASP A 66 -0.59 0.49 -5.96
CA ASP A 66 -1.59 1.32 -6.65
C ASP A 66 -2.99 1.11 -6.07
N TYR A 67 -3.32 -0.14 -5.70
CA TYR A 67 -4.57 -0.45 -5.00
C TYR A 67 -4.60 0.14 -3.59
N TYR A 68 -3.45 0.22 -2.92
CA TYR A 68 -3.35 0.91 -1.64
C TYR A 68 -3.58 2.42 -1.78
N GLY A 69 -2.99 3.07 -2.80
CA GLY A 69 -3.23 4.48 -3.08
C GLY A 69 -4.71 4.78 -3.32
N LYS A 70 -5.35 4.03 -4.23
CA LYS A 70 -6.79 4.14 -4.50
C LYS A 70 -7.65 3.88 -3.25
N PHE A 71 -7.21 2.99 -2.38
CA PHE A 71 -7.89 2.71 -1.13
C PHE A 71 -7.81 3.88 -0.14
N VAL A 72 -6.66 4.54 -0.04
CA VAL A 72 -6.47 5.75 0.77
C VAL A 72 -7.31 6.90 0.21
N ASP A 73 -7.27 7.11 -1.11
CA ASP A 73 -8.07 8.16 -1.76
C ASP A 73 -9.57 7.95 -1.50
N LYS A 74 -10.08 6.72 -1.69
CA LYS A 74 -11.49 6.38 -1.41
C LYS A 74 -11.88 6.48 0.05
N PHE A 75 -10.93 6.24 0.96
CA PHE A 75 -11.14 6.43 2.38
C PHE A 75 -11.29 7.92 2.70
N HIS A 76 -10.47 8.79 2.10
CA HIS A 76 -10.57 10.24 2.27
C HIS A 76 -11.78 10.86 1.57
N THR A 77 -12.27 10.29 0.46
CA THR A 77 -13.49 10.76 -0.21
C THR A 77 -14.79 10.30 0.46
N GLY A 78 -14.70 9.46 1.50
CA GLY A 78 -15.87 9.03 2.28
C GLY A 78 -16.70 7.88 1.68
N GLU A 79 -16.19 7.20 0.65
CA GLU A 79 -16.91 6.06 0.04
C GLU A 79 -16.85 4.78 0.89
N ILE A 80 -15.87 4.69 1.80
CA ILE A 80 -15.60 3.50 2.60
C ILE A 80 -15.72 3.86 4.08
N ILE A 81 -16.87 3.53 4.67
CA ILE A 81 -17.16 3.85 6.07
C ILE A 81 -16.41 2.86 6.98
N PRO A 82 -15.46 3.29 7.82
CA PRO A 82 -14.97 2.47 8.91
C PRO A 82 -16.11 2.17 9.89
N ALA A 83 -16.13 0.98 10.48
CA ALA A 83 -17.09 0.61 11.54
C ALA A 83 -16.98 1.48 12.83
N LYS A 84 -16.09 2.47 12.85
CA LYS A 84 -16.01 3.54 13.85
C LYS A 84 -16.03 4.88 13.14
N SER A 85 -17.16 5.58 13.29
CA SER A 85 -17.36 6.98 12.96
C SER A 85 -16.28 7.85 13.60
N GLU A 86 -15.59 8.65 12.78
CA GLU A 86 -15.33 10.06 13.07
C GLU A 86 -14.79 10.72 11.80
N GLU A 87 -15.46 11.79 11.43
CA GLU A 87 -15.22 12.66 10.29
C GLU A 87 -13.92 13.44 10.54
N TYR A 88 -13.05 13.55 9.55
CA TYR A 88 -12.02 14.59 9.56
C TYR A 88 -11.78 15.10 8.15
N GLU A 89 -12.12 16.38 8.03
CA GLU A 89 -12.12 17.23 6.86
C GLU A 89 -10.79 17.17 6.12
N GLY A 90 -10.86 16.99 4.80
CA GLY A 90 -9.70 17.05 3.94
C GLY A 90 -9.02 18.42 4.07
N PRO A 91 -7.68 18.51 4.08
CA PRO A 91 -7.03 19.79 3.92
C PRO A 91 -7.34 20.31 2.52
N GLY A 92 -8.19 21.34 2.49
CA GLY A 92 -8.53 22.12 1.33
C GLY A 92 -7.28 22.60 0.59
N ILE A 93 -7.44 22.63 -0.72
CA ILE A 93 -6.54 23.18 -1.72
C ILE A 93 -6.04 24.56 -1.24
N PHE A 94 -4.74 24.73 -1.05
CA PHE A 94 -4.15 26.06 -0.95
C PHE A 94 -3.85 26.54 -2.37
N GLU A 95 -4.88 27.04 -3.05
CA GLU A 95 -4.70 27.92 -4.20
C GLU A 95 -4.02 29.21 -3.68
N THR A 96 -2.72 29.34 -3.91
CA THR A 96 -2.09 30.66 -3.92
C THR A 96 -2.21 31.21 -5.33
N ALA A 97 -3.36 31.82 -5.60
CA ALA A 97 -3.50 32.77 -6.69
C ALA A 97 -2.90 34.13 -6.24
N ASP A 98 -1.94 34.60 -7.02
CA ASP A 98 -1.54 35.98 -7.30
C ASP A 98 -1.83 37.09 -6.25
N ARG A 99 -0.77 37.69 -5.70
CA ARG A 99 -0.73 39.15 -5.51
C ARG A 99 0.69 39.73 -5.37
N GLU A 100 0.94 40.68 -6.28
CA GLU A 100 2.05 41.68 -6.41
C GLU A 100 3.40 41.22 -7.00
#